data_AF-A0A8K0NZD9-F1
#
_entry.id   AF-A0A8K0NZD9-F1
#
_cell.length_a   1.000
_cell.length_b   1.000
_cell.length_c   1.000
_cell.angle_alpha   90.00
_cell.angle_beta   90.00
_cell.angle_gamma   90.00
#
_symmetry.space_group_name_H-M   'P 1'
#
loop_
_entity.id
_entity.type
_entity.pdbx_description
1 polymer ?
#
loop_
_entity_poly.entity_id
_entity_poly.type
_entity_poly.pdbx_seq_one_letter_code
_entity_poly.pdbx_strand_id
1 'polypeptide(L)'
;MIITIFGEYSKIPEDIETLSVHYEGDFLCGASIISKNFAMTAATCTDGKVASDLSVKAGTDKLSRGGSVHDVEEIIQNTGFNQQELDYDISLLRVRKPFRYSKRVQPIALPAVAEPGKDIGEHSAVDISGWGSSSVGGSISDQLQHVILHTINQTACDQGDSGGPLVSNGIQYGIVSFGYGCADVRYPGVYSRVAGLRDWIKENAGV
;
A
#
# COMPACT_ATOMS: atom_id res chain seq x y z
N MET A 1 3.57 -3.16 -21.14
CA MET A 1 2.91 -1.89 -20.77
C MET A 1 3.13 -1.71 -19.29
N ILE A 2 4.00 -0.78 -18.93
CA ILE A 2 4.71 -0.71 -17.63
C ILE A 2 3.79 -0.08 -16.60
N ILE A 3 3.52 -0.80 -15.50
CA ILE A 3 3.15 -0.22 -14.21
C ILE A 3 4.47 -0.13 -13.45
N THR A 4 4.86 1.04 -12.97
CA THR A 4 5.85 1.07 -11.91
C THR A 4 5.59 2.30 -11.05
N ILE A 5 4.92 2.04 -9.93
CA ILE A 5 5.19 2.76 -8.69
C ILE A 5 6.69 2.63 -8.49
N PHE A 6 7.43 3.74 -8.41
CA PHE A 6 8.88 3.67 -8.26
C PHE A 6 9.24 3.04 -6.95
N GLY A 7 9.43 1.73 -6.97
CA GLY A 7 10.13 1.08 -5.90
C GLY A 7 10.86 -0.14 -6.36
N GLU A 8 12.03 -0.28 -5.78
CA GLU A 8 12.77 -1.52 -5.86
C GLU A 8 12.10 -2.50 -4.91
N TYR A 9 11.85 -3.72 -5.39
CA TYR A 9 11.52 -4.82 -4.48
C TYR A 9 12.65 -4.92 -3.48
N SER A 10 12.32 -4.69 -2.22
CA SER A 10 13.28 -4.78 -1.14
C SER A 10 12.98 -6.03 -0.31
N LYS A 11 13.95 -6.41 0.51
CA LYS A 11 13.80 -7.55 1.41
C LYS A 11 12.63 -7.26 2.35
N ILE A 12 11.75 -8.24 2.54
CA ILE A 12 10.65 -8.16 3.51
C ILE A 12 11.26 -7.89 4.90
N PRO A 13 10.85 -6.81 5.59
CA PRO A 13 11.33 -6.51 6.93
C PRO A 13 11.02 -7.64 7.91
N GLU A 14 11.80 -7.76 8.99
CA GLU A 14 11.54 -8.79 10.02
C GLU A 14 10.34 -8.42 10.89
N ASP A 15 10.12 -7.13 11.04
CA ASP A 15 8.96 -6.41 11.56
C ASP A 15 7.88 -6.31 10.49
N ILE A 16 6.83 -7.13 10.64
CA ILE A 16 5.68 -7.12 9.74
C ILE A 16 4.49 -6.58 10.55
N GLU A 17 4.17 -5.30 10.36
CA GLU A 17 2.94 -4.69 10.87
C GLU A 17 1.74 -5.01 9.97
N THR A 18 2.03 -5.49 8.75
CA THR A 18 1.05 -5.82 7.72
C THR A 18 0.26 -7.08 8.06
N LEU A 19 -1.05 -6.94 7.96
CA LEU A 19 -2.04 -7.99 8.14
C LEU A 19 -2.69 -8.31 6.80
N SER A 20 -3.15 -9.55 6.67
CA SER A 20 -4.14 -9.89 5.64
C SER A 20 -5.52 -10.01 6.26
N VAL A 21 -6.50 -9.34 5.67
CA VAL A 21 -7.93 -9.48 5.99
C VAL A 21 -8.50 -10.57 5.10
N HIS A 22 -9.28 -11.47 5.69
CA HIS A 22 -9.90 -12.60 5.00
C HIS A 22 -11.40 -12.55 5.18
N TYR A 23 -12.16 -12.77 4.10
CA TYR A 23 -13.61 -12.93 4.11
C TYR A 23 -13.95 -14.39 3.82
N GLU A 24 -14.63 -15.05 4.76
CA GLU A 24 -14.95 -16.49 4.71
C GLU A 24 -13.72 -17.40 4.46
N GLY A 25 -12.54 -16.91 4.84
CA GLY A 25 -11.25 -17.63 4.70
C GLY A 25 -10.43 -17.26 3.46
N ASP A 26 -11.00 -16.51 2.53
CA ASP A 26 -10.31 -16.03 1.33
C ASP A 26 -9.69 -14.64 1.55
N PHE A 27 -8.49 -14.43 1.00
CA PHE A 27 -7.82 -13.14 1.06
C PHE A 27 -8.67 -12.06 0.40
N LEU A 28 -8.89 -10.97 1.14
CA LEU A 28 -9.70 -9.84 0.70
C LEU A 28 -8.84 -8.57 0.54
N CYS A 29 -8.17 -8.16 1.61
CA CYS A 29 -7.45 -6.89 1.67
C CYS A 29 -6.20 -6.95 2.55
N GLY A 30 -5.35 -5.93 2.45
CA GLY A 30 -4.34 -5.62 3.46
C GLY A 30 -4.93 -4.85 4.65
N ALA A 31 -4.21 -4.89 5.77
CA ALA A 31 -4.48 -4.08 6.95
C ALA A 31 -3.18 -3.83 7.74
N SER A 32 -3.21 -2.98 8.75
CA SER A 32 -2.08 -2.75 9.66
C SER A 32 -2.50 -2.95 11.12
N ILE A 33 -1.57 -3.43 11.96
CA ILE A 33 -1.76 -3.50 13.41
C ILE A 33 -1.57 -2.09 13.98
N ILE A 34 -2.56 -1.55 14.68
CA ILE A 34 -2.42 -0.22 15.34
C ILE A 34 -2.41 -0.32 16.87
N SER A 35 -2.90 -1.43 17.44
CA SER A 35 -2.77 -1.74 18.87
C SER A 35 -2.98 -3.24 19.12
N LYS A 36 -2.99 -3.69 20.37
CA LYS A 36 -3.19 -5.12 20.71
C LYS A 36 -4.55 -5.66 20.25
N ASN A 37 -5.55 -4.81 20.11
CA ASN A 37 -6.92 -5.22 19.81
C ASN A 37 -7.46 -4.65 18.50
N PHE A 38 -6.70 -3.77 17.83
CA PHE A 38 -7.20 -3.05 16.66
C PHE A 38 -6.27 -3.20 15.47
N ALA A 39 -6.89 -3.50 14.34
CA ALA A 39 -6.31 -3.37 13.01
C ALA A 39 -7.00 -2.23 12.25
N MET A 40 -6.28 -1.61 11.32
CA MET A 40 -6.80 -0.56 10.43
C MET A 40 -6.78 -1.07 8.99
N THR A 41 -7.86 -0.83 8.25
CA THR A 41 -8.01 -1.21 6.83
C THR A 41 -8.86 -0.16 6.09
N ALA A 42 -9.12 -0.39 4.81
CA ALA A 42 -10.00 0.47 4.02
C ALA A 42 -11.47 0.15 4.30
N ALA A 43 -12.32 1.18 4.32
CA ALA A 43 -13.76 1.04 4.47
C ALA A 43 -14.39 0.27 3.30
N THR A 44 -13.87 0.41 2.09
CA THR A 44 -14.23 -0.38 0.90
C THR A 44 -14.03 -1.89 1.08
N CYS A 45 -13.12 -2.31 1.97
CA CYS A 45 -12.92 -3.72 2.30
C CYS A 45 -13.98 -4.26 3.26
N THR A 46 -14.62 -3.42 4.05
CA THR A 46 -15.52 -3.84 5.14
C THR A 46 -16.97 -3.44 4.95
N ASP A 47 -17.25 -2.54 4.00
CA ASP A 47 -18.58 -2.02 3.72
C ASP A 47 -19.60 -3.13 3.40
N GLY A 48 -20.75 -3.08 4.07
CA GLY A 48 -21.81 -4.09 3.97
C GLY A 48 -21.49 -5.49 4.52
N LYS A 49 -20.31 -5.71 5.13
CA LYS A 49 -19.91 -7.03 5.69
C LYS A 49 -20.27 -7.18 7.16
N VAL A 50 -20.35 -8.43 7.61
CA VAL A 50 -20.55 -8.77 9.03
C VAL A 50 -19.21 -9.18 9.66
N ALA A 51 -18.97 -8.77 10.90
CA ALA A 51 -17.73 -9.06 11.62
C ALA A 51 -17.41 -10.57 11.70
N SER A 52 -18.43 -11.42 11.84
CA SER A 52 -18.27 -12.88 11.91
C SER A 52 -17.66 -13.51 10.66
N ASP A 53 -17.79 -12.84 9.52
CA ASP A 53 -17.33 -13.35 8.23
C ASP A 53 -15.87 -12.92 7.98
N LEU A 54 -15.33 -12.04 8.84
CA LEU A 54 -13.99 -11.49 8.73
C LEU A 54 -13.04 -12.09 9.75
N SER A 55 -11.81 -12.32 9.30
CA SER A 55 -10.67 -12.59 10.15
C SER A 55 -9.44 -11.84 9.66
N VAL A 56 -8.48 -11.61 10.55
CA VAL A 56 -7.18 -11.04 10.20
C VAL A 56 -6.06 -12.02 10.54
N LYS A 57 -5.07 -12.14 9.65
CA LYS A 57 -3.90 -12.98 9.84
C LYS A 57 -2.66 -12.12 10.03
N ALA A 58 -1.97 -12.34 11.15
CA ALA A 58 -0.80 -11.59 11.59
C ALA A 58 0.48 -12.43 11.58
N GLY A 59 1.63 -11.80 11.38
CA GLY A 59 2.94 -12.42 11.59
C GLY A 59 3.35 -13.47 10.56
N THR A 60 2.88 -13.31 9.32
CA THR A 60 3.27 -14.15 8.19
C THR A 60 3.61 -13.29 6.97
N ASP A 61 4.50 -13.80 6.15
CA ASP A 61 4.78 -13.31 4.80
C ASP A 61 4.08 -14.17 3.73
N LYS A 62 3.30 -15.19 4.12
CA LYS A 62 2.57 -16.06 3.21
C LYS A 62 1.07 -16.10 3.49
N LEU A 63 0.25 -15.97 2.45
CA LEU A 63 -1.20 -16.13 2.59
C LEU A 63 -1.59 -17.57 2.92
N SER A 64 -0.94 -18.54 2.29
CA SER A 64 -1.26 -19.98 2.41
C SER A 64 -0.87 -20.61 3.74
N ARG A 65 0.07 -20.04 4.51
CA ARG A 65 0.60 -20.68 5.72
C ARG A 65 1.22 -19.69 6.70
N GLY A 66 1.38 -20.15 7.94
CA GLY A 66 2.03 -19.37 9.01
C GLY A 66 1.11 -18.30 9.59
N GLY A 67 1.67 -17.56 10.55
CA GLY A 67 0.96 -16.50 11.27
C GLY A 67 -0.10 -17.01 12.25
N SER A 68 -0.77 -16.06 12.90
CA SER A 68 -1.94 -16.30 13.76
C SER A 68 -3.18 -15.67 13.15
N VAL A 69 -4.28 -16.41 13.14
CA VAL A 69 -5.59 -15.92 12.68
C VAL A 69 -6.38 -15.42 13.89
N HIS A 70 -7.00 -14.25 13.72
CA HIS A 70 -7.78 -13.57 14.73
C HIS A 70 -9.16 -13.23 14.17
N ASP A 71 -10.22 -13.77 14.77
CA ASP A 71 -11.60 -13.43 14.41
C ASP A 71 -11.87 -11.96 14.70
N VAL A 72 -12.60 -11.31 13.80
CA VAL A 72 -13.10 -9.95 14.02
C VAL A 72 -14.34 -10.01 14.91
N GLU A 73 -14.33 -9.22 15.99
CA GLU A 73 -15.46 -9.05 16.91
C GLU A 73 -16.37 -7.91 16.47
N GLU A 74 -15.78 -6.84 15.92
CA GLU A 74 -16.50 -5.61 15.58
C GLU A 74 -15.82 -4.92 14.38
N ILE A 75 -16.64 -4.43 13.46
CA ILE A 75 -16.24 -3.54 12.37
C ILE A 75 -16.67 -2.12 12.77
N ILE A 76 -15.71 -1.21 12.86
CA ILE A 76 -15.95 0.20 13.17
C ILE A 76 -15.68 0.99 11.88
N GLN A 77 -16.73 1.10 11.07
CA GLN A 77 -16.70 1.86 9.83
C GLN A 77 -16.67 3.36 10.12
N ASN A 78 -15.88 4.14 9.38
CA ASN A 78 -15.98 5.60 9.45
C ASN A 78 -17.37 6.05 8.95
N THR A 79 -18.09 6.83 9.76
CA THR A 79 -19.44 7.31 9.44
C THR A 79 -19.47 8.31 8.28
N GLY A 80 -18.34 8.93 7.96
CA GLY A 80 -18.18 9.81 6.80
C GLY A 80 -17.93 9.06 5.50
N PHE A 81 -17.75 7.73 5.52
CA PHE A 81 -17.40 6.98 4.32
C PHE A 81 -18.45 7.15 3.22
N ASN A 82 -18.01 7.61 2.05
CA ASN A 82 -18.82 7.71 0.85
C ASN A 82 -18.21 6.85 -0.26
N GLN A 83 -18.85 5.75 -0.62
CA GLN A 83 -18.33 4.83 -1.64
C GLN A 83 -18.21 5.47 -3.04
N GLN A 84 -19.03 6.47 -3.37
CA GLN A 84 -19.02 7.09 -4.70
C GLN A 84 -17.82 8.03 -4.87
N GLU A 85 -17.50 8.78 -3.81
CA GLU A 85 -16.40 9.74 -3.78
C GLU A 85 -15.11 9.17 -3.19
N LEU A 86 -15.22 8.00 -2.54
CA LEU A 86 -14.18 7.37 -1.72
C LEU A 86 -13.62 8.27 -0.64
N ASP A 87 -14.45 9.20 -0.16
CA ASP A 87 -14.10 10.03 0.98
C ASP A 87 -14.17 9.22 2.27
N TYR A 88 -13.25 9.49 3.20
CA TYR A 88 -13.06 8.76 4.45
C TYR A 88 -12.99 7.23 4.30
N ASP A 89 -12.26 6.72 3.30
CA ASP A 89 -12.06 5.28 3.05
C ASP A 89 -11.19 4.58 4.11
N ILE A 90 -11.68 4.53 5.35
CA ILE A 90 -10.99 3.97 6.51
C ILE A 90 -11.97 3.22 7.43
N SER A 91 -11.52 2.07 7.94
CA SER A 91 -12.27 1.24 8.88
C SER A 91 -11.33 0.61 9.90
N LEU A 92 -11.82 0.43 11.13
CA LEU A 92 -11.10 -0.27 12.18
C LEU A 92 -11.75 -1.63 12.44
N LEU A 93 -10.91 -2.65 12.61
CA LEU A 93 -11.33 -4.00 12.98
C LEU A 93 -10.88 -4.28 14.41
N ARG A 94 -11.85 -4.55 15.29
CA ARG A 94 -11.56 -5.03 16.64
C ARG A 94 -11.44 -6.56 16.61
N VAL A 95 -10.32 -7.11 17.07
CA VAL A 95 -10.13 -8.56 17.15
C VAL A 95 -10.55 -9.12 18.50
N ARG A 96 -11.20 -10.30 18.48
CA ARG A 96 -11.67 -10.99 19.70
C ARG A 96 -10.51 -11.41 20.61
N LYS A 97 -9.47 -12.00 20.02
CA LYS A 97 -8.23 -12.39 20.73
C LYS A 97 -7.14 -11.37 20.41
N PRO A 98 -6.53 -10.70 21.41
CA PRO A 98 -5.50 -9.70 21.16
C PRO A 98 -4.28 -10.27 20.41
N PHE A 99 -3.62 -9.43 19.62
CA PHE A 99 -2.34 -9.75 19.00
C PHE A 99 -1.26 -9.98 20.05
N ARG A 100 -0.43 -11.02 19.83
CA ARG A 100 0.72 -11.32 20.68
C ARG A 100 1.97 -10.73 20.04
N TYR A 101 2.44 -9.62 20.61
CA TYR A 101 3.61 -8.95 20.05
C TYR A 101 4.86 -9.82 20.04
N SER A 102 5.57 -9.74 18.94
CA SER A 102 6.79 -10.50 18.65
C SER A 102 7.60 -9.75 17.59
N LYS A 103 8.78 -10.23 17.18
CA LYS A 103 9.53 -9.58 16.09
C LYS A 103 8.70 -9.40 14.82
N ARG A 104 7.77 -10.32 14.51
CA ARG A 104 6.94 -10.31 13.30
C ARG A 104 5.54 -9.74 13.51
N VAL A 105 5.22 -9.28 14.72
CA VAL A 105 3.88 -8.79 15.08
C VAL A 105 4.09 -7.59 15.99
N GLN A 106 4.03 -6.39 15.43
CA GLN A 106 4.17 -5.13 16.15
C GLN A 106 3.13 -4.12 15.64
N PRO A 107 2.72 -3.16 16.47
CA PRO A 107 1.88 -2.07 16.00
C PRO A 107 2.71 -1.06 15.20
N ILE A 108 2.12 -0.49 14.15
CA ILE A 108 2.66 0.67 13.46
C ILE A 108 2.36 1.95 14.24
N ALA A 109 3.33 2.87 14.29
CA ALA A 109 3.11 4.18 14.87
C ALA A 109 2.20 5.03 13.98
N LEU A 110 1.27 5.75 14.60
CA LEU A 110 0.43 6.71 13.89
C LEU A 110 1.02 8.13 14.03
N PRO A 111 0.85 9.00 13.03
CA PRO A 111 1.27 10.40 13.13
C PRO A 111 0.65 11.08 14.36
N ALA A 112 1.44 11.94 15.02
CA ALA A 112 0.86 12.93 15.93
C ALA A 112 -0.04 13.88 15.12
N VAL A 113 -1.08 14.43 15.75
CA VAL A 113 -2.15 15.29 15.18
C VAL A 113 -1.75 15.99 13.87
N ALA A 114 -2.63 15.92 12.86
CA ALA A 114 -2.43 16.59 11.58
C ALA A 114 -2.10 18.08 11.78
N GLU A 115 -0.86 18.45 11.48
CA GLU A 115 -0.36 19.82 11.51
C GLU A 115 -0.06 20.23 10.05
N PRO A 116 -0.60 21.37 9.57
CA PRO A 116 -0.34 21.83 8.21
C PRO A 116 1.16 21.92 7.91
N GLY A 117 1.61 21.23 6.86
CA GLY A 117 3.02 21.26 6.42
C GLY A 117 3.98 20.37 7.22
N LYS A 118 3.47 19.54 8.15
CA LYS A 118 4.24 18.47 8.83
C LYS A 118 4.03 17.09 8.23
N ASP A 119 3.30 16.99 7.13
CA ASP A 119 3.18 15.77 6.36
C ASP A 119 4.52 15.36 5.75
N ILE A 120 4.58 14.11 5.27
CA ILE A 120 5.77 13.56 4.65
C ILE A 120 6.21 14.48 3.49
N GLY A 121 7.44 14.98 3.56
CA GLY A 121 7.98 15.91 2.57
C GLY A 121 8.12 15.26 1.20
N GLU A 122 8.27 16.08 0.15
CA GLU A 122 8.47 15.61 -1.22
C GLU A 122 9.73 14.75 -1.38
N HIS A 123 9.70 13.76 -2.27
CA HIS A 123 10.77 12.79 -2.55
C HIS A 123 11.20 11.91 -1.37
N SER A 124 10.45 11.93 -0.27
CA SER A 124 10.71 11.09 0.89
C SER A 124 10.47 9.62 0.55
N ALA A 125 11.38 8.76 0.97
CA ALA A 125 11.20 7.32 0.86
C ALA A 125 10.08 6.85 1.81
N VAL A 126 9.16 6.03 1.32
CA VAL A 126 8.06 5.43 2.07
C VAL A 126 7.94 3.95 1.73
N ASP A 127 7.64 3.12 2.73
CA ASP A 127 7.56 1.68 2.58
C ASP A 127 6.11 1.22 2.36
N ILE A 128 5.89 0.37 1.37
CA ILE A 128 4.61 -0.29 1.13
C ILE A 128 4.81 -1.80 1.08
N SER A 129 3.97 -2.54 1.80
CA SER A 129 3.92 -4.00 1.70
C SER A 129 2.50 -4.53 1.52
N GLY A 130 2.38 -5.65 0.80
CA GLY A 130 1.09 -6.31 0.57
C GLY A 130 1.19 -7.53 -0.34
N TRP A 131 0.06 -8.23 -0.50
CA TRP A 131 -0.08 -9.43 -1.35
C TRP A 131 -0.79 -9.15 -2.68
N GLY A 132 -0.98 -7.87 -3.01
CA GLY A 132 -1.59 -7.44 -4.26
C GLY A 132 -0.80 -7.88 -5.50
N SER A 133 -1.46 -7.85 -6.65
CA SER A 133 -0.83 -8.21 -7.92
C SER A 133 0.26 -7.21 -8.32
N SER A 134 1.41 -7.71 -8.77
CA SER A 134 2.49 -6.91 -9.37
C SER A 134 2.22 -6.49 -10.82
N SER A 135 1.08 -6.89 -11.41
CA SER A 135 0.67 -6.58 -12.78
C SER A 135 -0.83 -6.28 -12.89
N VAL A 136 -1.23 -5.42 -13.82
CA VAL A 136 -2.64 -5.13 -14.11
C VAL A 136 -3.28 -6.43 -14.59
N GLY A 137 -4.34 -6.86 -13.91
CA GLY A 137 -5.03 -8.13 -14.21
C GLY A 137 -4.26 -9.38 -13.81
N GLY A 138 -3.13 -9.26 -13.10
CA GLY A 138 -2.40 -10.38 -12.53
C GLY A 138 -3.06 -10.96 -11.28
N SER A 139 -2.54 -12.11 -10.85
CA SER A 139 -3.04 -12.80 -9.67
C SER A 139 -2.42 -12.25 -8.38
N ILE A 140 -3.15 -12.39 -7.27
CA ILE A 140 -2.59 -12.15 -5.93
C ILE A 140 -1.34 -13.01 -5.72
N SER A 141 -0.35 -12.45 -5.01
CA SER A 141 0.86 -13.17 -4.66
C SER A 141 0.67 -13.92 -3.36
N ASP A 142 1.03 -15.20 -3.28
CA ASP A 142 1.10 -15.90 -1.99
C ASP A 142 2.16 -15.28 -1.07
N GLN A 143 3.26 -14.78 -1.65
CA GLN A 143 4.38 -14.17 -0.94
C GLN A 143 4.15 -12.65 -0.78
N LEU A 144 4.31 -12.14 0.44
CA LEU A 144 4.25 -10.71 0.75
C LEU A 144 5.33 -9.99 -0.07
N GLN A 145 4.93 -8.93 -0.75
CA GLN A 145 5.84 -8.05 -1.48
C GLN A 145 6.10 -6.79 -0.65
N HIS A 146 7.30 -6.24 -0.78
CA HIS A 146 7.72 -5.02 -0.12
C HIS A 146 8.42 -4.12 -1.15
N VAL A 147 8.00 -2.86 -1.19
CA VAL A 147 8.37 -1.88 -2.23
C VAL A 147 8.60 -0.54 -1.55
N ILE A 148 9.75 0.08 -1.83
CA ILE A 148 10.08 1.43 -1.33
C ILE A 148 9.67 2.45 -2.38
N LEU A 149 8.73 3.33 -2.06
CA LEU A 149 8.30 4.42 -2.92
C LEU A 149 8.91 5.75 -2.54
N HIS A 150 8.80 6.73 -3.44
CA HIS A 150 9.12 8.12 -3.15
C HIS A 150 7.88 8.98 -3.30
N THR A 151 7.62 9.85 -2.31
CA THR A 151 6.52 10.82 -2.37
C THR A 151 6.77 11.86 -3.46
N ILE A 152 5.70 12.40 -4.04
CA ILE A 152 5.73 13.55 -4.94
C ILE A 152 4.70 14.57 -4.45
N ASN A 153 4.96 15.86 -4.67
CA ASN A 153 4.03 16.90 -4.24
C ASN A 153 2.75 16.84 -5.09
N GLN A 154 1.60 16.98 -4.42
CA GLN A 154 0.28 17.01 -5.07
C GLN A 154 0.19 18.02 -6.21
N THR A 155 0.87 19.18 -6.10
CA THR A 155 0.90 20.23 -7.12
C THR A 155 1.56 19.77 -8.43
N ALA A 156 2.55 18.88 -8.36
CA ALA A 156 3.25 18.31 -9.52
C ALA A 156 2.44 17.20 -10.22
N CYS A 157 1.27 16.84 -9.69
CA CYS A 157 0.44 15.77 -10.24
C CYS A 157 -0.78 16.34 -11.02
N ASP A 158 -1.19 17.58 -10.73
CA ASP A 158 -2.41 18.20 -11.30
C ASP A 158 -2.21 18.88 -12.67
N GLN A 159 -0.97 19.11 -13.14
CA GLN A 159 -0.74 19.97 -14.30
C GLN A 159 0.34 19.46 -15.28
N GLY A 160 -0.07 18.74 -16.32
CA GLY A 160 0.67 18.71 -17.60
C GLY A 160 2.07 18.09 -17.61
N ASP A 161 2.49 17.44 -16.52
CA ASP A 161 3.85 16.89 -16.38
C ASP A 161 4.06 15.54 -17.09
N SER A 162 3.09 15.06 -17.87
CA SER A 162 3.27 13.89 -18.73
C SER A 162 4.45 14.12 -19.68
N GLY A 163 5.42 13.20 -19.68
CA GLY A 163 6.70 13.37 -20.37
C GLY A 163 7.82 13.97 -19.52
N GLY A 164 7.51 14.51 -18.33
CA GLY A 164 8.49 15.04 -17.38
C GLY A 164 9.38 13.96 -16.75
N PRO A 165 10.62 14.30 -16.33
CA PRO A 165 11.54 13.33 -15.75
C PRO A 165 11.25 13.08 -14.27
N LEU A 166 11.21 11.82 -13.85
CA LEU A 166 11.35 11.49 -12.42
C LEU A 166 12.84 11.39 -12.08
N VAL A 167 13.30 12.29 -11.22
CA VAL A 167 14.73 12.42 -10.84
C VAL A 167 14.89 12.29 -9.33
N SER A 168 15.89 11.52 -8.89
CA SER A 168 16.35 11.51 -7.49
C SER A 168 17.88 11.57 -7.47
N ASN A 169 18.46 12.45 -6.65
CA ASN A 169 19.91 12.67 -6.55
C ASN A 169 20.60 12.93 -7.91
N GLY A 170 19.93 13.63 -8.82
CA GLY A 170 20.44 13.92 -10.16
C GLY A 170 20.39 12.74 -11.16
N ILE A 171 19.81 11.61 -10.75
CA ILE A 171 19.61 10.43 -11.62
C ILE A 171 18.15 10.36 -12.04
N GLN A 172 17.91 10.23 -13.35
CA GLN A 172 16.56 10.06 -13.88
C GLN A 172 16.16 8.57 -13.86
N TYR A 173 15.14 8.26 -13.07
CA TYR A 173 14.60 6.90 -12.93
C TYR A 173 13.42 6.66 -13.87
N GLY A 174 12.69 7.73 -14.23
CA GLY A 174 11.42 7.64 -14.94
C GLY A 174 11.09 8.76 -15.90
N ILE A 175 10.07 8.50 -16.71
CA ILE A 175 9.28 9.52 -17.40
C ILE A 175 7.84 9.38 -16.91
N VAL A 176 7.24 10.49 -16.46
CA VAL A 176 5.83 10.55 -16.08
C VAL A 176 4.98 10.11 -17.26
N SER A 177 4.13 9.10 -17.08
CA SER A 177 3.24 8.61 -18.14
C SER A 177 1.81 9.04 -17.88
N PHE A 178 1.11 8.36 -16.97
CA PHE A 178 -0.27 8.67 -16.60
C PHE A 178 -0.56 8.27 -15.16
N GLY A 179 -1.56 8.91 -14.57
CA GLY A 179 -2.20 8.52 -13.31
C GLY A 179 -3.67 8.88 -13.44
N TYR A 180 -4.56 8.15 -12.77
CA TYR A 180 -5.93 8.61 -12.61
C TYR A 180 -5.93 9.56 -11.42
N GLY A 181 -6.29 10.82 -11.63
CA GLY A 181 -6.20 11.84 -10.57
C GLY A 181 -4.79 11.98 -9.98
N CYS A 182 -4.66 12.84 -8.97
CA CYS A 182 -3.38 13.11 -8.33
C CYS A 182 -2.98 12.03 -7.35
N ALA A 183 -2.40 10.94 -7.88
CA ALA A 183 -2.11 9.74 -7.09
C ALA A 183 -3.37 9.23 -6.39
N ASP A 184 -4.47 9.10 -7.15
CA ASP A 184 -5.66 8.42 -6.66
C ASP A 184 -5.24 7.10 -6.02
N VAL A 185 -5.67 6.89 -4.78
CA VAL A 185 -5.28 5.72 -3.99
C VAL A 185 -5.63 4.40 -4.68
N ARG A 186 -6.56 4.42 -5.65
CA ARG A 186 -6.93 3.27 -6.49
C ARG A 186 -5.95 3.01 -7.64
N TYR A 187 -5.24 4.04 -8.10
CA TYR A 187 -4.43 4.01 -9.31
C TYR A 187 -3.08 4.68 -9.06
N PRO A 188 -2.03 3.88 -8.75
CA PRO A 188 -0.72 4.46 -8.57
C PRO A 188 -0.24 5.17 -9.83
N GLY A 189 0.54 6.24 -9.65
CA GLY A 189 1.21 6.92 -10.75
C GLY A 189 2.02 5.94 -11.60
N VAL A 190 1.84 6.01 -12.91
CA VAL A 190 2.51 5.15 -13.89
C VAL A 190 3.62 5.92 -14.57
N TYR A 191 4.80 5.30 -14.60
CA TYR A 191 5.99 5.87 -15.20
C TYR A 191 6.68 4.87 -16.12
N SER A 192 7.32 5.38 -17.17
CA SER A 192 8.22 4.59 -18.00
C SER A 192 9.55 4.41 -17.28
N ARG A 193 9.91 3.17 -16.94
CA ARG A 193 11.14 2.84 -16.22
C ARG A 193 12.37 3.01 -17.14
N VAL A 194 13.17 4.06 -16.90
CA VAL A 194 14.39 4.36 -17.70
C VAL A 194 15.39 3.21 -17.67
N ALA A 195 15.58 2.58 -16.49
CA ALA A 195 16.48 1.43 -16.33
C ALA A 195 16.11 0.25 -17.26
N GLY A 196 14.81 0.02 -17.49
CA GLY A 196 14.31 -1.06 -18.37
C GLY A 196 14.49 -0.76 -19.85
N LEU A 197 14.81 0.48 -20.21
CA LEU A 197 14.99 0.94 -21.59
C LEU A 197 16.46 1.26 -21.90
N ARG A 198 17.41 0.92 -21.01
CA ARG A 198 18.82 1.33 -21.16
C ARG A 198 19.47 0.85 -22.45
N ASP A 199 19.18 -0.37 -22.91
CA ASP A 199 19.77 -0.88 -24.15
C ASP A 199 19.26 -0.11 -25.37
N TRP A 200 17.95 0.16 -25.43
CA TRP A 200 17.35 1.00 -26.47
C TRP A 200 17.87 2.45 -26.41
N ILE A 201 18.02 3.02 -25.21
CA ILE A 201 18.61 4.36 -25.02
C ILE A 201 20.06 4.40 -25.50
N LYS A 202 20.87 3.38 -25.18
CA LYS A 202 22.26 3.28 -25.66
C LYS A 202 22.33 3.23 -27.17
N GLU A 203 21.50 2.41 -27.79
CA GLU A 203 21.46 2.24 -29.25
C GLU A 203 21.08 3.54 -29.97
N ASN A 204 20.15 4.32 -29.42
CA ASN A 204 19.59 5.49 -30.12
C ASN A 204 20.20 6.84 -29.68
N ALA A 205 20.68 6.95 -28.45
CA ALA A 205 21.21 8.21 -27.88
C ALA A 205 22.69 8.12 -27.47
N GLY A 206 23.31 6.94 -27.51
CA GLY A 206 24.75 6.79 -27.26
C GLY A 206 25.19 6.96 -25.80
N VAL A 207 24.26 6.86 -24.83
CA VAL A 207 24.51 6.99 -23.37
C VAL A 207 24.18 5.72 -22.61
#